data_AF-A4V7F2-F1
#
_entry.id   AF-A4V7F2-F1
#
_cell.length_a   1.000
_cell.length_b   1.000
_cell.length_c   1.000
_cell.angle_alpha   90.00
_cell.angle_beta   90.00
_cell.angle_gamma   90.00
#
_symmetry.space_group_name_H-M   'P 1'
#
loop_
_entity.id
_entity.type
_entity.pdbx_description
1 polymer ?
#
loop_
_entity_poly.entity_id
_entity_poly.type
_entity_poly.pdbx_seq_one_letter_code
_entity_poly.pdbx_strand_id
1 'polypeptide(L)'
;MESHAQTKQTWSPLQFPSAPLTALTIPHVSAAVQHSVAALFMREHGYLVDRKGHSAFCLEALQGGLLHESDLSPLNCYPNGYGLHLVTGKVVRSIESRVEFTREVAVPDAERIAYGLARKDIDITYASGIALSVAEAGLLHDSVLAPILTQGADCGYDLVNATKTALDALWPQAQRECRNVEGGTVYTDQPFYSHIQGNDFYLEACERNCFYLDWPELTQENLEMHILLTKTLDAMNTYLIPFHTPFTAFSCWGQYTGGVSESYEAIKDDVTGKSHAEIVEVLKAHDDLDELGWLGMEMDADEMDDASVERAASLLWQMDDVERNFKYQLTYGPDVTDENRKAELGELLSQAREISRRNSRESGLAQVLSDALNSCISRVDGHQPVDALIAQAYGDSEELGGYENSPNRFFDCIWVLADERHKALHVEAVEGFNADLEECADVTVKLPLNTGVLVAQVTVPIMERTSQCLELLRRIQLSLEVPANAQQ
;
A
#
# COMPACT_ATOMS: atom_id res chain seq x y z
N MET A 1 -26.10 -47.12 -39.94
CA MET A 1 -25.28 -46.24 -39.09
C MET A 1 -24.96 -45.01 -39.92
N GLU A 2 -25.95 -44.15 -40.15
CA GLU A 2 -26.38 -43.12 -39.19
C GLU A 2 -25.20 -42.26 -38.75
N SER A 3 -25.13 -41.07 -39.34
CA SER A 3 -25.10 -39.87 -38.53
C SER A 3 -25.98 -38.83 -39.23
N HIS A 4 -27.12 -38.58 -38.59
CA HIS A 4 -28.10 -37.57 -38.92
C HIS A 4 -27.53 -36.17 -38.63
N ALA A 5 -27.64 -35.28 -39.60
CA ALA A 5 -27.88 -33.86 -39.38
C ALA A 5 -28.81 -33.42 -40.53
N GLN A 6 -30.14 -33.54 -40.42
CA GLN A 6 -31.06 -32.84 -39.53
C GLN A 6 -30.82 -31.33 -39.46
N THR A 7 -31.55 -30.66 -40.35
CA THR A 7 -31.88 -29.24 -40.44
C THR A 7 -32.35 -28.68 -39.10
N LYS A 8 -31.76 -27.55 -38.65
CA LYS A 8 -32.45 -26.59 -37.79
C LYS A 8 -32.25 -25.19 -38.34
N GLN A 9 -33.33 -24.64 -38.86
CA GLN A 9 -33.55 -23.21 -38.97
C GLN A 9 -33.43 -22.59 -37.57
N THR A 10 -32.60 -21.57 -37.42
CA THR A 10 -32.81 -20.54 -36.40
C THR A 10 -33.07 -19.23 -37.11
N TRP A 11 -34.32 -18.80 -36.97
CA TRP A 11 -34.79 -17.49 -37.35
C TRP A 11 -34.16 -16.47 -36.40
N SER A 12 -33.55 -15.41 -36.95
CA SER A 12 -33.59 -14.10 -36.31
C SER A 12 -34.21 -13.14 -37.32
N PRO A 13 -35.24 -12.38 -36.91
CA PRO A 13 -36.38 -12.08 -37.76
C PRO A 13 -36.18 -10.69 -38.36
N LEU A 14 -35.93 -10.63 -39.67
CA LEU A 14 -36.19 -9.50 -40.60
C LEU A 14 -35.32 -9.61 -41.87
N GLN A 15 -35.19 -10.81 -42.45
CA GLN A 15 -35.02 -10.90 -43.89
C GLN A 15 -36.36 -11.31 -44.50
N PHE A 16 -36.82 -10.55 -45.49
CA PHE A 16 -37.57 -11.17 -46.58
C PHE A 16 -36.66 -11.26 -47.82
N PRO A 17 -36.71 -12.40 -48.53
CA PRO A 17 -35.94 -12.66 -49.75
C PRO A 17 -36.38 -11.73 -50.87
N SER A 18 -35.48 -11.55 -51.85
CA SER A 18 -35.78 -10.89 -53.12
C SER A 18 -37.03 -11.49 -53.76
N ALA A 19 -38.13 -10.73 -53.77
CA ALA A 19 -39.30 -11.10 -54.54
C ALA A 19 -39.02 -10.84 -56.02
N PRO A 20 -39.33 -11.80 -56.91
CA PRO A 20 -39.15 -11.66 -58.33
C PRO A 20 -40.06 -10.56 -58.87
N LEU A 21 -39.62 -9.96 -59.97
CA LEU A 21 -40.53 -9.34 -60.92
C LEU A 21 -41.70 -10.30 -61.21
N THR A 22 -42.93 -9.94 -60.80
CA THR A 22 -44.16 -10.09 -61.61
C THR A 22 -45.35 -9.39 -60.97
N ALA A 23 -45.56 -8.13 -61.33
CA ALA A 23 -46.85 -7.54 -61.73
C ALA A 23 -46.62 -6.30 -62.63
N LEU A 24 -45.41 -6.17 -63.21
CA LEU A 24 -45.04 -5.13 -64.17
C LEU A 24 -45.65 -5.37 -65.57
N THR A 25 -46.67 -6.21 -65.68
CA THR A 25 -47.43 -6.45 -66.92
C THR A 25 -48.90 -6.05 -66.83
N ILE A 26 -49.35 -5.34 -65.79
CA ILE A 26 -50.67 -4.72 -65.80
C ILE A 26 -50.59 -3.27 -65.31
N PRO A 27 -50.59 -2.27 -66.23
CA PRO A 27 -50.39 -0.86 -65.91
C PRO A 27 -51.33 -0.30 -64.83
N HIS A 28 -52.53 -0.86 -64.68
CA HIS A 28 -53.55 -0.35 -63.75
C HIS A 28 -53.38 -0.82 -62.29
N VAL A 29 -52.63 -1.89 -62.01
CA VAL A 29 -52.40 -2.34 -60.62
C VAL A 29 -51.27 -1.55 -59.95
N SER A 30 -50.26 -1.08 -60.69
CA SER A 30 -49.14 -0.32 -60.11
C SER A 30 -49.59 1.00 -59.49
N ALA A 31 -50.38 1.81 -60.21
CA ALA A 31 -50.91 3.07 -59.70
C ALA A 31 -51.86 2.85 -58.50
N ALA A 32 -52.66 1.78 -58.52
CA ALA A 32 -53.57 1.45 -57.42
C ALA A 32 -52.81 1.02 -56.16
N VAL A 33 -51.76 0.20 -56.29
CA VAL A 33 -50.89 -0.19 -55.17
C VAL A 33 -50.08 0.99 -54.66
N GLN A 34 -49.53 1.83 -55.56
CA GLN A 34 -48.85 3.07 -55.21
C GLN A 34 -49.78 4.01 -54.42
N HIS A 35 -51.02 4.19 -54.89
CA HIS A 35 -52.02 4.98 -54.19
C HIS A 35 -52.42 4.36 -52.84
N SER A 36 -52.51 3.02 -52.76
CA SER A 36 -52.87 2.31 -51.53
C SER A 36 -51.78 2.39 -50.46
N VAL A 37 -50.51 2.28 -50.86
CA VAL A 37 -49.35 2.45 -49.96
C VAL A 37 -49.27 3.89 -49.45
N ALA A 38 -49.41 4.87 -50.35
CA ALA A 38 -49.41 6.27 -49.95
C ALA A 38 -50.62 6.60 -49.07
N ALA A 39 -51.80 6.04 -49.34
CA ALA A 39 -53.01 6.23 -48.53
C ALA A 39 -52.88 5.57 -47.16
N LEU A 40 -52.31 4.37 -47.08
CA LEU A 40 -52.06 3.67 -45.82
C LEU A 40 -51.06 4.45 -44.96
N PHE A 41 -49.95 4.90 -45.54
CA PHE A 41 -49.00 5.77 -44.85
C PHE A 41 -49.65 7.07 -44.39
N MET A 42 -50.43 7.75 -45.24
CA MET A 42 -51.10 8.99 -44.86
C MET A 42 -52.13 8.77 -43.75
N ARG A 43 -52.79 7.61 -43.70
CA ARG A 43 -53.74 7.24 -42.65
C ARG A 43 -53.04 6.94 -41.32
N GLU A 44 -51.94 6.21 -41.34
CA GLU A 44 -51.30 5.68 -40.13
C GLU A 44 -50.17 6.55 -39.60
N HIS A 45 -49.48 7.28 -40.47
CA HIS A 45 -48.26 8.04 -40.15
C HIS A 45 -48.22 9.44 -40.78
N GLY A 46 -49.25 9.84 -41.54
CA GLY A 46 -49.29 11.13 -42.22
C GLY A 46 -49.21 12.33 -41.29
N TYR A 47 -49.64 12.19 -40.02
CA TYR A 47 -49.55 13.23 -39.00
C TYR A 47 -48.12 13.56 -38.58
N LEU A 48 -47.15 12.68 -38.84
CA LEU A 48 -45.73 12.89 -38.54
C LEU A 48 -45.03 13.77 -39.60
N VAL A 49 -45.66 13.95 -40.76
CA VAL A 49 -45.08 14.76 -41.85
C VAL A 49 -45.61 16.19 -41.73
N ASP A 50 -44.83 17.06 -41.10
CA ASP A 50 -45.04 18.50 -41.22
C ASP A 50 -44.70 18.95 -42.64
N ARG A 51 -45.74 19.19 -43.44
CA ARG A 51 -45.59 19.58 -44.85
C ARG A 51 -44.78 20.85 -45.02
N LYS A 52 -44.88 21.83 -44.12
CA LYS A 52 -44.14 23.09 -44.25
C LYS A 52 -42.67 22.90 -43.88
N GLY A 53 -42.39 22.31 -42.73
CA GLY A 53 -41.03 22.02 -42.29
C GLY A 53 -40.29 21.08 -43.24
N HIS A 54 -40.90 19.97 -43.64
CA HIS A 54 -40.24 18.99 -44.51
C HIS A 54 -40.03 19.53 -45.93
N SER A 55 -40.95 20.34 -46.46
CA SER A 55 -40.76 20.95 -47.78
C SER A 55 -39.69 22.03 -47.77
N ALA A 56 -39.64 22.87 -46.73
CA ALA A 56 -38.55 23.83 -46.54
C ALA A 56 -37.20 23.11 -46.43
N PHE A 57 -37.11 22.07 -45.59
CA PHE A 57 -35.90 21.28 -45.41
C PHE A 57 -35.43 20.58 -46.70
N CYS A 58 -36.34 19.97 -47.46
CA CYS A 58 -35.98 19.37 -48.75
C CYS A 58 -35.57 20.40 -49.80
N LEU A 59 -36.18 21.59 -49.78
CA LEU A 59 -35.85 22.68 -50.70
C LEU A 59 -34.48 23.28 -50.39
N GLU A 60 -34.18 23.52 -49.12
CA GLU A 60 -32.85 23.96 -48.67
C GLU A 60 -31.79 22.91 -48.99
N ALA A 61 -32.08 21.62 -48.79
CA ALA A 61 -31.18 20.53 -49.15
C ALA A 61 -30.92 20.45 -50.67
N LEU A 62 -31.93 20.73 -51.50
CA LEU A 62 -31.76 20.82 -52.96
C LEU A 62 -30.89 22.04 -53.33
N GLN A 63 -31.17 23.20 -52.75
CA GLN A 63 -30.39 24.43 -52.99
C GLN A 63 -28.94 24.29 -52.51
N GLY A 64 -28.73 23.58 -51.40
CA GLY A 64 -27.42 23.27 -50.83
C GLY A 64 -26.68 22.11 -51.50
N GLY A 65 -27.25 21.49 -52.54
CA GLY A 65 -26.61 20.39 -53.28
C GLY A 65 -26.50 19.06 -52.49
N LEU A 66 -27.32 18.88 -51.45
CA LEU A 66 -27.50 17.60 -50.73
C LEU A 66 -28.51 16.68 -51.43
N LEU A 67 -29.39 17.25 -52.25
CA LEU A 67 -30.26 16.55 -53.20
C LEU A 67 -29.99 17.02 -54.62
N HIS A 68 -30.26 16.16 -55.61
CA HIS A 68 -30.36 16.55 -57.01
C HIS A 68 -31.84 16.60 -57.45
N GLU A 69 -32.13 17.29 -58.56
CA GLU A 69 -33.51 17.38 -59.08
C GLU A 69 -34.13 16.00 -59.34
N SER A 70 -33.32 15.02 -59.77
CA SER A 70 -33.74 13.63 -59.94
C SER A 70 -34.25 12.98 -58.64
N ASP A 71 -33.81 13.47 -57.48
CA ASP A 71 -34.22 12.94 -56.19
C ASP A 71 -35.63 13.34 -55.77
N LEU A 72 -36.21 14.35 -56.44
CA LEU A 72 -37.59 14.81 -56.24
C LEU A 72 -38.62 13.95 -56.99
N SER A 73 -38.16 12.98 -57.80
CA SER A 73 -39.04 12.04 -58.52
C SER A 73 -40.14 11.38 -57.65
N PRO A 74 -39.95 11.08 -56.35
CA PRO A 74 -41.03 10.56 -55.51
C PRO A 74 -42.21 11.53 -55.35
N LEU A 75 -42.01 12.85 -55.41
CA LEU A 75 -43.09 13.83 -55.33
C LEU A 75 -43.97 13.84 -56.59
N ASN A 76 -43.38 13.49 -57.74
CA ASN A 76 -44.13 13.34 -58.99
C ASN A 76 -45.05 12.10 -58.94
N CYS A 77 -44.58 11.03 -58.30
CA CYS A 77 -45.36 9.80 -58.13
C CYS A 77 -46.36 9.89 -56.96
N TYR A 78 -46.02 10.65 -55.92
CA TYR A 78 -46.80 10.79 -54.68
C TYR A 78 -46.85 12.25 -54.24
N PRO A 79 -47.78 13.06 -54.80
CA PRO A 79 -47.91 14.49 -54.45
C PRO A 79 -48.63 14.69 -53.11
N ASN A 80 -48.18 14.00 -52.06
CA ASN A 80 -48.72 14.05 -50.70
C ASN A 80 -47.60 13.87 -49.66
N GLY A 81 -47.96 13.79 -48.37
CA GLY A 81 -46.99 13.69 -47.28
C GLY A 81 -46.07 12.47 -47.38
N TYR A 82 -46.50 11.38 -48.03
CA TYR A 82 -45.67 10.21 -48.23
C TYR A 82 -44.51 10.48 -49.20
N GLY A 83 -44.76 11.14 -50.34
CA GLY A 83 -43.68 11.53 -51.25
C GLY A 83 -42.67 12.46 -50.59
N LEU A 84 -43.15 13.39 -49.77
CA LEU A 84 -42.30 14.32 -49.03
C LEU A 84 -41.45 13.63 -47.96
N HIS A 85 -42.02 12.64 -47.26
CA HIS A 85 -41.28 11.79 -46.33
C HIS A 85 -40.15 11.02 -47.02
N LEU A 86 -40.41 10.46 -48.21
CA LEU A 86 -39.38 9.73 -48.97
C LEU A 86 -38.22 10.64 -49.41
N VAL A 87 -38.52 11.87 -49.86
CA VAL A 87 -37.48 12.84 -50.20
C VAL A 87 -36.70 13.28 -48.96
N THR A 88 -37.38 13.52 -47.84
CA THR A 88 -36.73 13.87 -46.56
C THR A 88 -35.78 12.76 -46.11
N GLY A 89 -36.18 11.50 -46.22
CA GLY A 89 -35.31 10.36 -45.90
C GLY A 89 -34.09 10.24 -46.82
N LYS A 90 -34.12 10.80 -48.03
CA LYS A 90 -32.92 10.93 -48.87
C LYS A 90 -31.99 12.03 -48.37
N VAL A 91 -32.54 13.19 -47.97
CA VAL A 91 -31.75 14.28 -47.36
C VAL A 91 -31.00 13.78 -46.13
N VAL A 92 -31.71 13.10 -45.22
CA VAL A 92 -31.11 12.58 -43.97
C VAL A 92 -29.96 11.62 -44.27
N ARG A 93 -30.15 10.67 -45.19
CA ARG A 93 -29.07 9.74 -45.58
C ARG A 93 -27.89 10.45 -46.26
N SER A 94 -28.14 11.49 -47.06
CA SER A 94 -27.09 12.33 -47.62
C SER A 94 -26.33 13.12 -46.56
N ILE A 95 -26.98 13.53 -45.47
CA ILE A 95 -26.34 14.18 -44.33
C ILE A 95 -25.54 13.15 -43.53
N GLU A 96 -26.14 12.01 -43.17
CA GLU A 96 -25.49 10.94 -42.42
C GLU A 96 -24.23 10.40 -43.12
N SER A 97 -24.25 10.30 -44.45
CA SER A 97 -23.08 9.88 -45.23
C SER A 97 -21.97 10.95 -45.33
N ARG A 98 -22.24 12.19 -44.94
CA ARG A 98 -21.29 13.32 -44.94
C ARG A 98 -20.90 13.79 -43.54
N VAL A 99 -21.60 13.33 -42.50
CA VAL A 99 -21.34 13.65 -41.10
C VAL A 99 -20.68 12.43 -40.46
N GLU A 100 -19.36 12.46 -40.35
CA GLU A 100 -18.59 11.47 -39.61
C GLU A 100 -18.31 12.02 -38.20
N PHE A 101 -18.92 11.43 -37.16
CA PHE A 101 -18.55 11.72 -35.78
C PHE A 101 -17.36 10.85 -35.40
N THR A 102 -16.15 11.35 -35.61
CA THR A 102 -14.96 10.74 -35.01
C THR A 102 -14.97 11.06 -33.51
N ARG A 103 -14.84 10.03 -32.66
CA ARG A 103 -14.86 10.13 -31.18
C ARG A 103 -13.91 11.22 -30.63
N GLU A 104 -12.87 11.55 -31.37
CA GLU A 104 -11.82 12.51 -30.99
C GLU A 104 -12.26 13.99 -31.05
N VAL A 105 -13.33 14.34 -31.78
CA VAL A 105 -13.75 15.76 -31.95
C VAL A 105 -14.94 16.13 -31.05
N ALA A 106 -15.68 15.15 -30.53
CA ALA A 106 -16.86 15.39 -29.70
C ALA A 106 -16.52 16.00 -28.32
N VAL A 107 -15.33 15.68 -27.80
CA VAL A 107 -14.81 16.21 -26.54
C VAL A 107 -13.32 16.52 -26.76
N PRO A 108 -12.96 17.78 -27.06
CA PRO A 108 -11.56 18.17 -27.14
C PRO A 108 -10.87 17.86 -25.81
N ASP A 109 -9.78 17.10 -25.87
CA ASP A 109 -8.96 16.78 -24.69
C ASP A 109 -9.74 16.04 -23.58
N ALA A 110 -10.46 14.99 -23.99
CA ALA A 110 -11.28 14.16 -23.12
C ALA A 110 -10.52 13.60 -21.91
N GLU A 111 -9.22 13.31 -22.05
CA GLU A 111 -8.36 12.88 -20.95
C GLU A 111 -8.19 13.98 -19.91
N ARG A 112 -7.85 15.22 -20.31
CA ARG A 112 -7.76 16.35 -19.38
C ARG A 112 -9.08 16.67 -18.71
N ILE A 113 -10.20 16.58 -19.44
CA ILE A 113 -11.55 16.81 -18.88
C ILE A 113 -11.92 15.69 -17.91
N ALA A 114 -11.72 14.42 -18.27
CA ALA A 114 -11.97 13.29 -17.40
C ALA A 114 -11.10 13.36 -16.14
N TYR A 115 -9.82 13.71 -16.30
CA TYR A 115 -8.90 13.94 -15.21
C TYR A 115 -9.38 15.08 -14.30
N GLY A 116 -9.72 16.24 -14.86
CA GLY A 116 -10.28 17.37 -14.11
C GLY A 116 -11.56 17.05 -13.34
N LEU A 117 -12.47 16.28 -13.94
CA LEU A 117 -13.72 15.83 -13.33
C LEU A 117 -13.52 14.74 -12.26
N ALA A 118 -12.44 13.97 -12.34
CA ALA A 118 -12.10 12.92 -11.37
C ALA A 118 -11.31 13.45 -10.16
N ARG A 119 -10.81 14.69 -10.22
CA ARG A 119 -10.06 15.31 -9.11
C ARG A 119 -10.98 15.58 -7.94
N LYS A 120 -10.47 15.33 -6.73
CA LYS A 120 -11.12 15.78 -5.49
C LYS A 120 -10.99 17.30 -5.41
N ASP A 121 -12.07 17.99 -5.08
CA ASP A 121 -12.04 19.42 -4.77
C ASP A 121 -11.29 19.62 -3.45
N ILE A 122 -10.21 20.41 -3.48
CA ILE A 122 -9.33 20.66 -2.33
C ILE A 122 -9.15 22.17 -2.19
N ASP A 123 -9.38 22.68 -0.99
CA ASP A 123 -9.19 24.08 -0.67
C ASP A 123 -7.75 24.54 -0.98
N ILE A 124 -7.64 25.58 -1.80
CA ILE A 124 -6.35 26.09 -2.29
C ILE A 124 -5.53 26.75 -1.18
N THR A 125 -6.17 27.34 -0.17
CA THR A 125 -5.47 27.99 0.95
C THR A 125 -4.76 26.93 1.78
N TYR A 126 -5.48 25.86 2.09
CA TYR A 126 -4.96 24.66 2.72
C TYR A 126 -3.80 24.05 1.91
N ALA A 127 -4.03 23.74 0.63
CA ALA A 127 -3.03 23.10 -0.22
C ALA A 127 -1.76 23.96 -0.40
N SER A 128 -1.92 25.28 -0.52
CA SER A 128 -0.81 26.21 -0.62
C SER A 128 -0.03 26.33 0.69
N GLY A 129 -0.71 26.25 1.84
CA GLY A 129 -0.07 26.29 3.15
C GLY A 129 0.89 25.12 3.35
N ILE A 130 0.43 23.89 3.11
CA ILE A 130 1.29 22.70 3.24
C ILE A 130 2.41 22.68 2.20
N ALA A 131 2.12 23.08 0.95
CA ALA A 131 3.13 23.14 -0.11
C ALA A 131 4.21 24.19 0.20
N LEU A 132 3.83 25.33 0.79
CA LEU A 132 4.77 26.34 1.24
C LEU A 132 5.67 25.81 2.37
N SER A 133 5.11 25.16 3.39
CA SER A 133 5.91 24.56 4.47
C SER A 133 6.94 23.56 3.93
N VAL A 134 6.53 22.71 2.99
CA VAL A 134 7.41 21.70 2.37
C VAL A 134 8.46 22.35 1.44
N ALA A 135 8.11 23.46 0.77
CA ALA A 135 9.06 24.25 0.00
C ALA A 135 10.08 24.98 0.87
N GLU A 136 9.65 25.56 2.00
CA GLU A 136 10.51 26.21 2.99
C GLU A 136 11.51 25.22 3.62
N ALA A 137 11.11 23.96 3.80
CA ALA A 137 11.98 22.87 4.21
C ALA A 137 12.93 22.39 3.10
N GLY A 138 12.80 22.91 1.88
CA GLY A 138 13.70 22.63 0.75
C GLY A 138 13.34 21.41 -0.08
N LEU A 139 12.17 20.79 0.12
CA LEU A 139 11.77 19.57 -0.60
C LEU A 139 11.01 19.86 -1.91
N LEU A 140 10.34 21.01 -1.99
CA LEU A 140 9.66 21.48 -3.20
C LEU A 140 10.39 22.68 -3.79
N HIS A 141 10.52 22.67 -5.12
CA HIS A 141 11.21 23.71 -5.87
C HIS A 141 10.29 24.40 -6.88
N ASP A 142 10.63 25.64 -7.23
CA ASP A 142 9.90 26.47 -8.19
C ASP A 142 9.67 25.78 -9.54
N SER A 143 10.59 24.91 -9.98
CA SER A 143 10.44 24.16 -11.22
C SER A 143 9.24 23.20 -11.22
N VAL A 144 8.84 22.70 -10.06
CA VAL A 144 7.67 21.82 -9.88
C VAL A 144 6.42 22.65 -9.62
N LEU A 145 6.53 23.70 -8.81
CA LEU A 145 5.40 24.51 -8.39
C LEU A 145 4.90 25.47 -9.49
N ALA A 146 5.80 26.10 -10.26
CA ALA A 146 5.41 27.12 -11.24
C ALA A 146 4.40 26.62 -12.30
N PRO A 147 4.56 25.42 -12.91
CA PRO A 147 3.56 24.87 -13.81
C PRO A 147 2.19 24.64 -13.14
N ILE A 148 2.17 24.20 -11.88
CA ILE A 148 0.94 23.92 -11.12
C ILE A 148 0.19 25.23 -10.82
N LEU A 149 0.92 26.26 -10.37
CA LEU A 149 0.35 27.57 -10.04
C LEU A 149 -0.26 28.28 -11.25
N THR A 150 0.20 27.98 -12.48
CA THR A 150 -0.41 28.55 -13.69
C THR A 150 -1.87 28.10 -13.92
N GLN A 151 -2.31 27.03 -13.26
CA GLN A 151 -3.71 26.56 -13.32
C GLN A 151 -4.66 27.42 -12.47
N GLY A 152 -4.16 28.32 -11.63
CA GLY A 152 -4.98 29.24 -10.84
C GLY A 152 -5.73 28.55 -9.69
N ALA A 153 -7.02 28.84 -9.54
CA ALA A 153 -7.83 28.39 -8.40
C ALA A 153 -8.03 26.86 -8.31
N ASP A 154 -7.88 26.15 -9.44
CA ASP A 154 -8.15 24.70 -9.54
C ASP A 154 -6.89 23.83 -9.28
N CYS A 155 -5.80 24.43 -8.79
CA CYS A 155 -4.52 23.75 -8.61
C CYS A 155 -4.38 22.99 -7.28
N GLY A 156 -5.34 23.10 -6.36
CA GLY A 156 -5.25 22.56 -4.99
C GLY A 156 -4.89 21.06 -4.96
N TYR A 157 -5.55 20.25 -5.78
CA TYR A 157 -5.25 18.82 -5.91
C TYR A 157 -3.81 18.53 -6.35
N ASP A 158 -3.32 19.25 -7.36
CA ASP A 158 -1.98 19.07 -7.90
C ASP A 158 -0.91 19.54 -6.90
N LEU A 159 -1.19 20.58 -6.12
CA LEU A 159 -0.30 21.05 -5.05
C LEU A 159 -0.16 20.01 -3.93
N VAL A 160 -1.27 19.41 -3.47
CA VAL A 160 -1.21 18.34 -2.45
C VAL A 160 -0.46 17.12 -2.99
N ASN A 161 -0.71 16.73 -4.25
CA ASN A 161 0.01 15.60 -4.85
C ASN A 161 1.51 15.86 -5.03
N ALA A 162 1.91 17.05 -5.46
CA ALA A 162 3.31 17.43 -5.55
C ALA A 162 3.97 17.40 -4.17
N THR A 163 3.28 17.93 -3.15
CA THR A 163 3.71 17.90 -1.75
C THR A 163 3.90 16.47 -1.25
N LYS A 164 2.91 15.60 -1.47
CA LYS A 164 2.99 14.18 -1.12
C LYS A 164 4.15 13.50 -1.83
N THR A 165 4.33 13.77 -3.13
CA THR A 165 5.40 13.17 -3.95
C THR A 165 6.79 13.58 -3.44
N ALA A 166 6.96 14.84 -3.04
CA ALA A 166 8.22 15.34 -2.49
C ALA A 166 8.55 14.69 -1.13
N LEU A 167 7.55 14.55 -0.25
CA LEU A 167 7.71 13.81 1.01
C LEU A 167 7.97 12.34 0.76
N ASP A 168 7.27 11.73 -0.20
CA ASP A 168 7.45 10.34 -0.56
C ASP A 168 8.84 10.04 -1.11
N ALA A 169 9.48 10.99 -1.78
CA ALA A 169 10.84 10.84 -2.30
C ALA A 169 11.89 10.65 -1.18
N LEU A 170 11.59 11.06 0.06
CA LEU A 170 12.48 10.82 1.22
C LEU A 170 12.50 9.36 1.67
N TRP A 171 11.50 8.57 1.26
CA TRP A 171 11.40 7.17 1.60
C TRP A 171 10.95 6.38 0.36
N PRO A 172 11.88 5.97 -0.50
CA PRO A 172 11.56 5.37 -1.79
C PRO A 172 10.76 4.07 -1.68
N GLN A 173 10.08 3.70 -2.77
CA GLN A 173 9.23 2.51 -2.83
C GLN A 173 9.95 1.23 -2.38
N ALA A 174 11.23 1.07 -2.70
CA ALA A 174 11.99 -0.14 -2.34
C ALA A 174 12.08 -0.37 -0.83
N GLN A 175 12.05 0.71 -0.03
CA GLN A 175 12.04 0.65 1.43
C GLN A 175 10.61 0.53 2.01
N ARG A 176 9.57 0.66 1.18
CA ARG A 176 8.17 0.45 1.57
C ARG A 176 7.68 -0.97 1.29
N GLU A 177 8.43 -1.70 0.47
CA GLU A 177 8.13 -3.08 0.09
C GLU A 177 8.63 -4.05 1.17
N CYS A 178 7.73 -4.90 1.64
CA CYS A 178 8.08 -6.11 2.37
C CYS A 178 8.52 -7.19 1.40
N ARG A 179 9.44 -8.04 1.83
CA ARG A 179 9.87 -9.25 1.12
C ARG A 179 9.87 -10.40 2.10
N ASN A 180 8.67 -10.89 2.39
CA ASN A 180 8.47 -12.06 3.22
C ASN A 180 8.89 -13.32 2.43
N VAL A 181 9.52 -14.26 3.13
CA VAL A 181 9.85 -15.57 2.57
C VAL A 181 9.00 -16.60 3.31
N GLU A 182 8.10 -17.28 2.60
CA GLU A 182 7.29 -18.36 3.17
C GLU A 182 7.51 -19.63 2.35
N GLY A 183 7.98 -20.70 2.99
CA GLY A 183 8.25 -21.98 2.32
C GLY A 183 9.26 -21.88 1.16
N GLY A 184 10.19 -20.92 1.22
CA GLY A 184 11.18 -20.65 0.17
C GLY A 184 10.68 -19.82 -1.01
N THR A 185 9.43 -19.33 -0.97
CA THR A 185 8.88 -18.40 -1.97
C THR A 185 8.95 -16.97 -1.44
N VAL A 186 9.47 -16.05 -2.26
CA VAL A 186 9.53 -14.61 -1.94
C VAL A 186 8.19 -13.98 -2.32
N TYR A 187 7.50 -13.42 -1.33
CA TYR A 187 6.29 -12.63 -1.51
C TYR A 187 6.63 -11.16 -1.29
N THR A 188 6.36 -10.34 -2.30
CA THR A 188 6.48 -8.88 -2.21
C THR A 188 5.10 -8.29 -1.96
N ASP A 189 4.95 -7.58 -0.86
CA ASP A 189 3.79 -6.74 -0.58
C ASP A 189 4.25 -5.33 -0.17
N GLN A 190 3.34 -4.36 -0.18
CA GLN A 190 3.59 -3.01 0.28
C GLN A 190 2.86 -2.78 1.61
N PRO A 191 3.47 -3.13 2.76
CA PRO A 191 2.84 -2.96 4.08
C PRO A 191 2.62 -1.49 4.46
N PHE A 192 3.37 -0.57 3.83
CA PHE A 192 3.41 0.81 4.24
C PHE A 192 2.82 1.78 3.23
N TYR A 193 1.98 2.67 3.76
CA TYR A 193 1.28 3.71 3.02
C TYR A 193 1.56 5.07 3.63
N SER A 194 1.35 6.10 2.81
CA SER A 194 1.46 7.47 3.26
C SER A 194 0.34 8.29 2.67
N HIS A 195 -0.17 9.24 3.44
CA HIS A 195 -1.16 10.18 2.96
C HIS A 195 -1.04 11.52 3.69
N ILE A 196 -1.67 12.56 3.15
CA ILE A 196 -1.76 13.87 3.80
C ILE A 196 -3.21 14.08 4.22
N GLN A 197 -3.42 14.35 5.51
CA GLN A 197 -4.73 14.70 6.06
C GLN A 197 -4.57 15.89 6.99
N GLY A 198 -5.29 16.97 6.71
CA GLY A 198 -5.10 18.21 7.44
C GLY A 198 -3.65 18.68 7.33
N ASN A 199 -3.09 19.21 8.42
CA ASN A 199 -1.73 19.75 8.40
C ASN A 199 -0.68 18.67 8.72
N ASP A 200 -1.01 17.40 8.54
CA ASP A 200 -0.16 16.29 8.95
C ASP A 200 0.08 15.32 7.77
N PHE A 201 1.28 14.76 7.75
CA PHE A 201 1.67 13.65 6.90
C PHE A 201 1.63 12.37 7.73
N TYR A 202 0.81 11.43 7.30
CA TYR A 202 0.61 10.16 7.97
C TYR A 202 1.47 9.10 7.31
N LEU A 203 2.18 8.32 8.13
CA LEU A 203 2.68 7.01 7.73
C LEU A 203 1.79 5.96 8.36
N GLU A 204 1.35 5.00 7.57
CA GLU A 204 0.41 3.96 7.98
C GLU A 204 0.99 2.60 7.65
N ALA A 205 0.73 1.63 8.52
CA ALA A 205 1.04 0.23 8.29
C ALA A 205 -0.26 -0.58 8.24
N CYS A 206 -0.51 -1.30 7.15
CA CYS A 206 -1.67 -2.20 7.05
C CYS A 206 -1.40 -3.59 7.64
N GLU A 207 -0.13 -3.93 7.79
CA GLU A 207 0.35 -5.20 8.31
C GLU A 207 1.76 -5.03 8.90
N ARG A 208 2.27 -6.08 9.56
CA ARG A 208 3.64 -6.11 10.06
C ARG A 208 4.62 -6.31 8.90
N ASN A 209 5.70 -5.54 8.92
CA ASN A 209 6.85 -5.71 8.04
C ASN A 209 7.94 -6.49 8.77
N CYS A 210 8.19 -7.72 8.35
CA CYS A 210 9.10 -8.65 9.01
C CYS A 210 10.42 -8.81 8.24
N PHE A 211 11.54 -8.61 8.94
CA PHE A 211 12.88 -8.91 8.50
C PHE A 211 13.33 -10.22 9.15
N TYR A 212 13.15 -11.34 8.44
CA TYR A 212 13.62 -12.65 8.87
C TYR A 212 15.13 -12.75 8.65
N LEU A 213 15.89 -12.84 9.75
CA LEU A 213 17.34 -12.95 9.70
C LEU A 213 17.75 -14.41 9.99
N ASP A 214 18.65 -14.94 9.18
CA ASP A 214 19.37 -16.19 9.45
C ASP A 214 20.50 -15.91 10.44
N TRP A 215 20.20 -15.96 11.74
CA TRP A 215 21.14 -15.54 12.78
C TRP A 215 22.35 -16.48 12.86
N PRO A 216 23.59 -15.96 13.00
CA PRO A 216 24.74 -16.80 13.29
C PRO A 216 24.51 -17.65 14.54
N GLU A 217 24.71 -18.96 14.44
CA GLU A 217 24.60 -19.87 15.59
C GLU A 217 25.48 -19.38 16.74
N LEU A 218 25.01 -19.47 17.99
CA LEU A 218 25.77 -19.02 19.16
C LEU A 218 26.86 -20.04 19.55
N THR A 219 27.84 -20.20 18.67
CA THR A 219 29.05 -21.00 18.89
C THR A 219 30.22 -20.09 19.27
N GLN A 220 31.28 -20.66 19.84
CA GLN A 220 32.48 -19.87 20.17
C GLN A 220 33.10 -19.19 18.93
N GLU A 221 32.93 -19.78 17.74
CA GLU A 221 33.42 -19.24 16.47
C GLU A 221 32.62 -18.01 16.01
N ASN A 222 31.30 -18.03 16.20
CA ASN A 222 30.38 -17.00 15.71
C ASN A 222 29.97 -15.97 16.78
N LEU A 223 30.36 -16.16 18.04
CA LEU A 223 29.96 -15.33 19.17
C LEU A 223 30.24 -13.83 18.95
N GLU A 224 31.40 -13.50 18.37
CA GLU A 224 31.78 -12.11 18.06
C GLU A 224 30.77 -11.48 17.08
N MET A 225 30.42 -12.19 16.01
CA MET A 225 29.47 -11.70 15.01
C MET A 225 28.05 -11.62 15.55
N HIS A 226 27.65 -12.62 16.35
CA HIS A 226 26.33 -12.66 16.97
C HIS A 226 26.12 -11.45 17.90
N ILE A 227 27.07 -11.18 18.80
CA ILE A 227 27.01 -10.01 19.70
C ILE A 227 27.02 -8.70 18.89
N LEU A 228 27.87 -8.61 17.86
CA LEU A 228 27.96 -7.42 17.02
C LEU A 228 26.63 -7.13 16.30
N LEU A 229 25.97 -8.16 15.75
CA LEU A 229 24.66 -8.01 15.11
C LEU A 229 23.61 -7.53 16.12
N THR A 230 23.47 -8.20 17.26
CA THR A 230 22.47 -7.85 18.29
C THR A 230 22.67 -6.42 18.80
N LYS A 231 23.91 -6.04 19.16
CA LYS A 231 24.21 -4.67 19.62
C LYS A 231 24.03 -3.62 18.53
N THR A 232 24.27 -3.96 17.26
CA THR A 232 24.02 -3.03 16.15
C THR A 232 22.53 -2.80 15.94
N LEU A 233 21.71 -3.85 16.04
CA LEU A 233 20.25 -3.72 15.97
C LEU A 233 19.71 -2.89 17.15
N ASP A 234 20.22 -3.11 18.36
CA ASP A 234 19.89 -2.30 19.53
C ASP A 234 20.28 -0.81 19.35
N ALA A 235 21.45 -0.55 18.75
CA ALA A 235 21.86 0.81 18.37
C ALA A 235 20.91 1.43 17.34
N MET A 236 20.51 0.68 16.32
CA MET A 236 19.59 1.17 15.29
C MET A 236 18.22 1.50 15.87
N ASN A 237 17.70 0.63 16.75
CA ASN A 237 16.42 0.83 17.46
C ASN A 237 16.43 2.14 18.26
N THR A 238 17.56 2.42 18.93
CA THR A 238 17.72 3.63 19.74
C THR A 238 17.93 4.89 18.87
N TYR A 239 18.88 4.86 17.93
CA TYR A 239 19.36 6.08 17.27
C TYR A 239 18.72 6.41 15.92
N LEU A 240 18.09 5.44 15.26
CA LEU A 240 17.39 5.65 13.98
C LEU A 240 15.90 5.78 14.22
N ILE A 241 15.20 4.66 14.39
CA ILE A 241 13.77 4.58 14.67
C ILE A 241 13.49 3.37 15.56
N PRO A 242 12.41 3.40 16.37
CA PRO A 242 11.97 2.22 17.09
C PRO A 242 11.61 1.08 16.14
N PHE A 243 11.89 -0.15 16.55
CA PHE A 243 11.39 -1.38 15.93
C PHE A 243 11.55 -2.54 16.91
N HIS A 244 10.97 -3.69 16.59
CA HIS A 244 11.08 -4.87 17.43
C HIS A 244 12.22 -5.80 16.98
N THR A 245 13.14 -6.08 17.89
CA THR A 245 14.05 -7.23 17.83
C THR A 245 13.46 -8.43 18.56
N PRO A 246 14.04 -9.64 18.44
CA PRO A 246 13.59 -10.79 19.22
C PRO A 246 13.53 -10.51 20.72
N PHE A 247 14.54 -9.82 21.24
CA PHE A 247 14.59 -9.47 22.65
C PHE A 247 13.46 -8.51 23.03
N THR A 248 13.34 -7.36 22.34
CA THR A 248 12.32 -6.36 22.70
C THR A 248 10.87 -6.83 22.48
N ALA A 249 10.63 -7.75 21.55
CA ALA A 249 9.28 -8.25 21.26
C ALA A 249 8.82 -9.30 22.26
N PHE A 250 9.69 -10.28 22.55
CA PHE A 250 9.27 -11.53 23.18
C PHE A 250 10.28 -12.10 24.19
N SER A 251 11.20 -11.30 24.74
CA SER A 251 12.00 -11.69 25.90
C SER A 251 11.17 -11.68 27.19
N CYS A 252 11.81 -11.99 28.33
CA CYS A 252 11.20 -11.73 29.62
C CYS A 252 10.99 -10.21 29.73
N TRP A 253 9.74 -9.79 29.93
CA TRP A 253 9.30 -8.40 29.86
C TRP A 253 9.35 -7.80 28.44
N GLY A 254 9.38 -8.64 27.42
CA GLY A 254 9.13 -8.24 26.04
C GLY A 254 7.71 -7.69 25.88
N GLN A 255 7.53 -6.79 24.91
CA GLN A 255 6.32 -5.98 24.80
C GLN A 255 5.03 -6.80 24.60
N TYR A 256 5.11 -7.93 23.89
CA TYR A 256 3.92 -8.68 23.47
C TYR A 256 3.79 -10.07 24.10
N THR A 257 4.63 -10.40 25.08
CA THR A 257 4.64 -11.72 25.73
C THR A 257 4.47 -11.62 27.24
N GLY A 258 3.65 -10.67 27.72
CA GLY A 258 3.47 -10.38 29.14
C GLY A 258 3.12 -11.62 29.98
N GLY A 259 2.08 -12.36 29.61
CA GLY A 259 1.64 -13.56 30.34
C GLY A 259 2.72 -14.63 30.42
N VAL A 260 3.39 -14.94 29.30
CA VAL A 260 4.50 -15.90 29.26
C VAL A 260 5.72 -15.41 30.05
N SER A 261 5.98 -14.10 30.07
CA SER A 261 7.10 -13.51 30.80
C SER A 261 6.95 -13.67 32.31
N GLU A 262 5.75 -13.42 32.83
CA GLU A 262 5.44 -13.62 34.26
C GLU A 262 5.63 -15.08 34.66
N SER A 263 5.09 -16.01 33.85
CA SER A 263 5.27 -17.44 34.07
C SER A 263 6.74 -17.86 34.00
N TYR A 264 7.49 -17.39 33.01
CA TYR A 264 8.92 -17.70 32.89
C TYR A 264 9.70 -17.20 34.11
N GLU A 265 9.46 -15.98 34.58
CA GLU A 265 10.18 -15.43 35.73
C GLU A 265 9.86 -16.19 37.03
N ALA A 266 8.63 -16.70 37.18
CA ALA A 266 8.23 -17.50 38.35
C ALA A 266 9.02 -18.82 38.49
N ILE A 267 9.34 -19.47 37.37
CA ILE A 267 10.01 -20.79 37.37
C ILE A 267 11.39 -20.79 36.71
N LYS A 268 11.96 -19.60 36.48
CA LYS A 268 13.21 -19.39 35.73
C LYS A 268 14.35 -20.28 36.20
N ASP A 269 14.55 -20.36 37.50
CA ASP A 269 15.62 -21.15 38.11
C ASP A 269 15.48 -22.65 37.80
N ASP A 270 14.25 -23.12 37.59
CA ASP A 270 13.93 -24.51 37.27
C ASP A 270 13.91 -24.80 35.78
N VAL A 271 13.87 -23.82 34.89
CA VAL A 271 13.83 -24.06 33.42
C VAL A 271 15.10 -23.62 32.70
N THR A 272 15.89 -22.71 33.28
CA THR A 272 17.06 -22.12 32.63
C THR A 272 18.05 -23.19 32.18
N GLY A 273 18.36 -23.21 30.88
CA GLY A 273 19.33 -24.12 30.29
C GLY A 273 18.92 -25.59 30.21
N LYS A 274 17.69 -25.92 30.55
CA LYS A 274 17.12 -27.26 30.35
C LYS A 274 16.69 -27.47 28.90
N SER A 275 16.71 -28.72 28.47
CA SER A 275 16.08 -29.13 27.22
C SER A 275 14.55 -29.07 27.34
N HIS A 276 13.88 -28.95 26.20
CA HIS A 276 12.41 -28.94 26.15
C HIS A 276 11.76 -30.15 26.86
N ALA A 277 12.29 -31.36 26.67
CA ALA A 277 11.81 -32.56 27.37
C ALA A 277 12.00 -32.48 28.89
N GLU A 278 13.09 -31.88 29.38
CA GLU A 278 13.30 -31.68 30.82
C GLU A 278 12.34 -30.64 31.38
N ILE A 279 11.98 -29.61 30.60
CA ILE A 279 10.97 -28.61 31.00
C ILE A 279 9.58 -29.24 31.08
N VAL A 280 9.22 -30.13 30.15
CA VAL A 280 7.97 -30.91 30.23
C VAL A 280 7.88 -31.70 31.53
N GLU A 281 8.96 -32.38 31.94
CA GLU A 281 8.98 -33.13 33.20
C GLU A 281 8.88 -32.21 34.42
N VAL A 282 9.47 -31.00 34.38
CA VAL A 282 9.33 -29.99 35.43
C VAL A 282 7.87 -29.56 35.57
N LEU A 283 7.20 -29.24 34.45
CA LEU A 283 5.80 -28.81 34.46
C LEU A 283 4.87 -29.92 34.96
N LYS A 284 5.10 -31.18 34.55
CA LYS A 284 4.30 -32.33 35.02
C LYS A 284 4.48 -32.64 36.50
N ALA A 285 5.63 -32.27 37.07
CA ALA A 285 5.93 -32.47 38.48
C ALA A 285 5.55 -31.27 39.35
N HIS A 286 5.03 -30.18 38.76
CA HIS A 286 4.63 -28.99 39.49
C HIS A 286 3.29 -29.23 40.20
N ASP A 287 3.30 -29.20 41.54
CA ASP A 287 2.12 -29.54 42.35
C ASP A 287 1.09 -28.39 42.42
N ASP A 288 1.52 -27.15 42.20
CA ASP A 288 0.67 -25.95 42.24
C ASP A 288 0.76 -25.19 40.91
N LEU A 289 -0.27 -25.30 40.07
CA LEU A 289 -0.31 -24.61 38.78
C LEU A 289 -0.58 -23.11 38.94
N ASP A 290 -1.17 -22.65 40.06
CA ASP A 290 -1.46 -21.22 40.26
C ASP A 290 -0.15 -20.40 40.34
N GLU A 291 0.94 -21.00 40.81
CA GLU A 291 2.27 -20.39 40.86
C GLU A 291 2.86 -20.15 39.46
N LEU A 292 2.36 -20.84 38.43
CA LEU A 292 2.76 -20.66 37.03
C LEU A 292 2.04 -19.48 36.36
N GLY A 293 1.15 -18.78 37.05
CA GLY A 293 0.45 -17.61 36.52
C GLY A 293 -0.37 -17.93 35.27
N TRP A 294 -0.16 -17.17 34.20
CA TRP A 294 -0.92 -17.31 32.95
C TRP A 294 -0.82 -18.70 32.33
N LEU A 295 0.39 -19.29 32.26
CA LEU A 295 0.59 -20.66 31.76
C LEU A 295 -0.15 -21.70 32.61
N GLY A 296 -0.20 -21.50 33.93
CA GLY A 296 -0.94 -22.38 34.84
C GLY A 296 -2.44 -22.36 34.57
N MET A 297 -3.00 -21.17 34.31
CA MET A 297 -4.40 -20.99 33.94
C MET A 297 -4.74 -21.63 32.58
N GLU A 298 -3.84 -21.51 31.59
CA GLU A 298 -4.01 -22.16 30.28
C GLU A 298 -4.03 -23.70 30.44
N MET A 299 -3.12 -24.25 31.23
CA MET A 299 -3.03 -25.70 31.47
C MET A 299 -4.21 -26.26 32.29
N ASP A 300 -4.76 -25.50 33.24
CA ASP A 300 -5.92 -25.93 34.05
C ASP A 300 -7.23 -25.84 33.23
N ALA A 301 -7.37 -24.83 32.36
CA ALA A 301 -8.54 -24.65 31.53
C ALA A 301 -8.78 -25.80 30.53
N ASP A 302 -7.71 -26.46 30.08
CA ASP A 302 -7.74 -27.54 29.08
C ASP A 302 -7.62 -28.97 29.69
N GLU A 303 -7.88 -29.15 30.99
CA GLU A 303 -7.71 -30.43 31.71
C GLU A 303 -6.28 -31.01 31.60
N MET A 304 -5.24 -30.24 31.92
CA MET A 304 -3.81 -30.63 31.95
C MET A 304 -3.45 -31.78 31.00
N ASP A 305 -3.74 -31.60 29.71
CA ASP A 305 -3.44 -32.59 28.70
C ASP A 305 -1.97 -32.48 28.25
N ASP A 306 -1.45 -33.55 27.62
CA ASP A 306 -0.06 -33.56 27.16
C ASP A 306 0.21 -32.42 26.15
N ALA A 307 -0.79 -31.98 25.37
CA ALA A 307 -0.60 -30.93 24.37
C ALA A 307 -0.37 -29.55 24.98
N SER A 308 -1.10 -29.21 26.05
CA SER A 308 -0.99 -27.94 26.78
C SER A 308 0.35 -27.83 27.49
N VAL A 309 0.80 -28.93 28.12
CA VAL A 309 2.14 -29.01 28.74
C VAL A 309 3.24 -28.82 27.68
N GLU A 310 3.10 -29.45 26.52
CA GLU A 310 4.09 -29.35 25.43
C GLU A 310 4.14 -27.92 24.84
N ARG A 311 3.00 -27.22 24.75
CA ARG A 311 2.94 -25.81 24.35
C ARG A 311 3.63 -24.92 25.39
N ALA A 312 3.30 -25.06 26.67
CA ALA A 312 3.90 -24.29 27.75
C ALA A 312 5.42 -24.51 27.82
N ALA A 313 5.88 -25.75 27.70
CA ALA A 313 7.31 -26.07 27.63
C ALA A 313 7.99 -25.43 26.43
N SER A 314 7.32 -25.38 25.27
CA SER A 314 7.85 -24.71 24.07
C SER A 314 8.02 -23.21 24.27
N LEU A 315 7.04 -22.55 24.89
CA LEU A 315 7.09 -21.11 25.19
C LEU A 315 8.23 -20.79 26.16
N LEU A 316 8.35 -21.54 27.26
CA LEU A 316 9.40 -21.35 28.28
C LEU A 316 10.81 -21.64 27.72
N TRP A 317 10.94 -22.70 26.92
CA TRP A 317 12.21 -23.04 26.28
C TRP A 317 12.66 -21.96 25.29
N GLN A 318 11.73 -21.46 24.46
CA GLN A 318 12.03 -20.37 23.53
C GLN A 318 12.34 -19.07 24.28
N MET A 319 11.69 -18.80 25.42
CA MET A 319 11.96 -17.63 26.25
C MET A 319 13.38 -17.66 26.84
N ASP A 320 13.81 -18.82 27.39
CA ASP A 320 15.19 -19.03 27.84
C ASP A 320 16.19 -18.82 26.69
N ASP A 321 15.87 -19.33 25.50
CA ASP A 321 16.70 -19.15 24.32
C ASP A 321 16.83 -17.65 23.96
N VAL A 322 15.75 -16.88 24.03
CA VAL A 322 15.78 -15.43 23.77
C VAL A 322 16.66 -14.71 24.78
N GLU A 323 16.46 -14.97 26.07
CA GLU A 323 17.24 -14.40 27.18
C GLU A 323 18.73 -14.72 27.12
N ARG A 324 19.10 -15.86 26.55
CA ARG A 324 20.50 -16.29 26.47
C ARG A 324 21.20 -15.82 25.21
N ASN A 325 20.47 -15.74 24.10
CA ASN A 325 21.07 -15.45 22.80
C ASN A 325 20.90 -13.99 22.38
N PHE A 326 19.82 -13.29 22.76
CA PHE A 326 19.48 -11.98 22.17
C PHE A 326 19.55 -10.80 23.13
N LYS A 327 19.91 -11.01 24.40
CA LYS A 327 20.02 -9.93 25.42
C LYS A 327 21.20 -8.98 25.29
N TYR A 328 22.01 -9.09 24.24
CA TYR A 328 23.23 -8.30 24.09
C TYR A 328 22.89 -6.85 23.67
N GLN A 329 22.68 -5.98 24.64
CA GLN A 329 22.34 -4.57 24.44
C GLN A 329 23.55 -3.65 24.62
N LEU A 330 23.45 -2.42 24.11
CA LEU A 330 24.37 -1.35 24.47
C LEU A 330 24.26 -1.03 25.96
N THR A 331 25.30 -0.41 26.50
CA THR A 331 25.29 -0.01 27.90
C THR A 331 24.37 1.20 28.08
N TYR A 332 23.27 1.01 28.79
CA TYR A 332 22.35 2.08 29.19
C TYR A 332 22.39 2.29 30.71
N GLY A 333 22.12 3.52 31.16
CA GLY A 333 22.03 3.83 32.58
C GLY A 333 22.11 5.33 32.87
N PRO A 334 21.70 5.74 34.08
CA PRO A 334 21.69 7.15 34.50
C PRO A 334 23.10 7.77 34.52
N ASP A 335 24.12 6.94 34.69
CA ASP A 335 25.53 7.37 34.72
C ASP A 335 26.23 7.26 33.35
N VAL A 336 25.53 6.80 32.30
CA VAL A 336 26.10 6.62 30.96
C VAL A 336 25.92 7.91 30.15
N THR A 337 27.04 8.59 29.87
CA THR A 337 27.05 9.80 29.05
C THR A 337 27.05 9.47 27.55
N ASP A 338 26.72 10.46 26.71
CA ASP A 338 26.83 10.33 25.25
C ASP A 338 28.26 10.00 24.79
N GLU A 339 29.29 10.48 25.50
CA GLU A 339 30.69 10.10 25.24
C GLU A 339 30.94 8.61 25.48
N ASN A 340 30.35 8.03 26.53
CA ASN A 340 30.44 6.59 26.79
C ASN A 340 29.77 5.78 25.69
N ARG A 341 28.56 6.19 25.27
CA ARG A 341 27.81 5.52 24.19
C ARG A 341 28.56 5.59 22.87
N LYS A 342 29.12 6.76 22.55
CA LYS A 342 29.93 6.97 21.35
C LYS A 342 31.21 6.15 21.37
N ALA A 343 31.85 5.99 22.52
CA ALA A 343 33.01 5.13 22.69
C ALA A 343 32.66 3.66 22.44
N GLU A 344 31.60 3.15 23.06
CA GLU A 344 31.13 1.76 22.84
C GLU A 344 30.79 1.50 21.37
N LEU A 345 30.01 2.38 20.74
CA LEU A 345 29.71 2.27 19.31
C LEU A 345 30.97 2.35 18.44
N GLY A 346 31.95 3.16 18.83
CA GLY A 346 33.25 3.27 18.16
C GLY A 346 34.09 1.98 18.25
N GLU A 347 34.01 1.27 19.37
CA GLU A 347 34.64 -0.04 19.55
C GLU A 347 33.96 -1.10 18.67
N LEU A 348 32.63 -1.17 18.69
CA LEU A 348 31.86 -2.07 17.82
C LEU A 348 32.15 -1.81 16.33
N LEU A 349 32.22 -0.53 15.95
CA LEU A 349 32.56 -0.13 14.58
C LEU A 349 33.97 -0.60 14.19
N SER A 350 34.92 -0.53 15.11
CA SER A 350 36.29 -0.98 14.88
C SER A 350 36.35 -2.50 14.70
N GLN A 351 35.62 -3.25 15.52
CA GLN A 351 35.47 -4.71 15.39
C GLN A 351 34.83 -5.08 14.04
N ALA A 352 33.73 -4.44 13.66
CA ALA A 352 33.07 -4.66 12.38
C ALA A 352 34.02 -4.43 11.19
N ARG A 353 34.80 -3.35 11.23
CA ARG A 353 35.80 -3.04 10.18
C ARG A 353 36.98 -3.99 10.16
N GLU A 354 37.33 -4.59 11.30
CA GLU A 354 38.36 -5.60 11.35
C GLU A 354 37.84 -6.89 10.69
N ILE A 355 36.64 -7.34 11.06
CA ILE A 355 36.03 -8.56 10.51
C ILE A 355 35.78 -8.41 9.01
N SER A 356 35.34 -7.25 8.54
CA SER A 356 35.12 -7.02 7.10
C SER A 356 36.40 -7.13 6.26
N ARG A 357 37.58 -6.97 6.87
CA ARG A 357 38.89 -7.11 6.20
C ARG A 357 39.44 -8.53 6.22
N ARG A 358 38.88 -9.44 7.03
CA ARG A 358 39.38 -10.82 7.21
C ARG A 358 39.09 -11.73 6.00
N ASN A 359 38.31 -11.27 5.02
CA ASN A 359 37.88 -12.05 3.83
C ASN A 359 37.24 -13.40 4.24
N SER A 360 36.34 -13.33 5.22
CA SER A 360 35.54 -14.44 5.76
C SER A 360 34.12 -14.43 5.19
N ARG A 361 33.33 -15.46 5.51
CA ARG A 361 31.91 -15.53 5.14
C ARG A 361 31.11 -14.35 5.71
N GLU A 362 31.49 -13.86 6.89
CA GLU A 362 30.79 -12.75 7.56
C GLU A 362 31.26 -11.35 7.09
N SER A 363 32.24 -11.26 6.19
CA SER A 363 32.81 -9.96 5.81
C SER A 363 31.78 -9.01 5.16
N GLY A 364 30.83 -9.54 4.40
CA GLY A 364 29.73 -8.75 3.81
C GLY A 364 28.80 -8.18 4.88
N LEU A 365 28.34 -9.03 5.80
CA LEU A 365 27.53 -8.61 6.94
C LEU A 365 28.26 -7.56 7.80
N ALA A 366 29.52 -7.81 8.15
CA ALA A 366 30.33 -6.90 8.95
C ALA A 366 30.47 -5.50 8.31
N GLN A 367 30.51 -5.43 6.98
CA GLN A 367 30.52 -4.15 6.27
C GLN A 367 29.19 -3.41 6.44
N VAL A 368 28.05 -4.09 6.29
CA VAL A 368 26.73 -3.47 6.49
C VAL A 368 26.54 -3.04 7.95
N LEU A 369 26.97 -3.86 8.92
CA LEU A 369 26.94 -3.49 10.34
C LEU A 369 27.84 -2.27 10.61
N SER A 370 28.99 -2.16 9.94
CA SER A 370 29.84 -0.96 10.01
C SER A 370 29.11 0.29 9.53
N ASP A 371 28.36 0.22 8.42
CA ASP A 371 27.59 1.32 7.88
C ASP A 371 26.44 1.74 8.82
N ALA A 372 25.75 0.75 9.41
CA ALA A 372 24.72 0.98 10.42
C ALA A 372 25.29 1.67 11.67
N LEU A 373 26.41 1.20 12.20
CA LEU A 373 27.08 1.79 13.37
C LEU A 373 27.55 3.21 13.08
N ASN A 374 28.13 3.49 11.90
CA ASN A 374 28.49 4.86 11.50
C ASN A 374 27.25 5.79 11.49
N SER A 375 26.13 5.29 10.99
CA SER A 375 24.86 6.03 10.92
C SER A 375 24.33 6.35 12.33
N CYS A 376 24.44 5.41 13.26
CA CYS A 376 24.08 5.61 14.67
C CYS A 376 25.02 6.62 15.36
N ILE A 377 26.35 6.44 15.21
CA ILE A 377 27.36 7.33 15.80
C ILE A 377 27.17 8.78 15.38
N SER A 378 26.83 9.01 14.10
CA SER A 378 26.62 10.37 13.57
C SER A 378 25.45 11.11 14.24
N ARG A 379 24.58 10.39 14.95
CA ARG A 379 23.37 10.91 15.60
C ARG A 379 23.43 10.94 17.12
N VAL A 380 24.50 10.41 17.73
CA VAL A 380 24.64 10.37 19.20
C VAL A 380 24.60 11.78 19.79
N ASP A 381 25.36 12.70 19.18
CA ASP A 381 25.45 14.08 19.68
C ASP A 381 24.10 14.79 19.45
N GLY A 382 23.38 15.11 20.53
CA GLY A 382 22.07 15.76 20.44
C GLY A 382 20.95 14.86 19.94
N HIS A 383 21.10 13.54 20.11
CA HIS A 383 20.04 12.58 19.80
C HIS A 383 18.73 12.96 20.51
N GLN A 384 17.64 12.93 19.75
CA GLN A 384 16.29 12.98 20.28
C GLN A 384 15.51 11.76 19.76
N PRO A 385 14.87 10.98 20.64
CA PRO A 385 13.96 9.91 20.26
C PRO A 385 12.81 10.43 19.39
N VAL A 386 12.25 9.57 18.54
CA VAL A 386 11.13 9.91 17.65
C VAL A 386 9.93 10.43 18.45
N ASP A 387 9.59 9.77 19.55
CA ASP A 387 8.52 10.18 20.48
C ASP A 387 8.72 11.61 20.98
N ALA A 388 9.95 11.95 21.37
CA ALA A 388 10.27 13.28 21.88
C ALA A 388 10.19 14.35 20.79
N LEU A 389 10.64 14.05 19.57
CA LEU A 389 10.54 14.94 18.42
C LEU A 389 9.07 15.27 18.09
N ILE A 390 8.21 14.26 18.11
CA ILE A 390 6.79 14.41 17.80
C ILE A 390 6.04 15.13 18.94
N ALA A 391 6.28 14.75 20.19
CA ALA A 391 5.67 15.40 21.35
C ALA A 391 5.97 16.90 21.40
N GLN A 392 7.22 17.30 21.11
CA GLN A 392 7.62 18.71 21.03
C GLN A 392 6.88 19.46 19.92
N ALA A 393 6.58 18.81 18.81
CA ALA A 393 5.92 19.43 17.66
C ALA A 393 4.45 19.75 17.91
N TYR A 394 3.73 18.86 18.60
CA TYR A 394 2.32 19.04 18.91
C TYR A 394 2.08 19.79 20.23
N GLY A 395 3.15 20.02 21.01
CA GLY A 395 3.12 20.65 22.33
C GLY A 395 2.54 19.70 23.35
N ASP A 396 3.27 19.43 24.45
CA ASP A 396 2.88 18.47 25.51
C ASP A 396 1.39 18.64 25.89
N SER A 397 0.52 17.85 25.26
CA SER A 397 -0.83 17.66 25.73
C SER A 397 -0.78 16.40 26.56
N GLU A 398 -0.95 16.56 27.87
CA GLU A 398 -1.36 15.50 28.79
C GLU A 398 -2.65 14.77 28.32
N GLU A 399 -3.24 15.15 27.17
CA GLU A 399 -4.34 14.49 26.45
C GLU A 399 -3.91 13.41 25.45
N LEU A 400 -2.61 13.11 25.27
CA LEU A 400 -2.17 11.84 24.67
C LEU A 400 -2.27 10.75 25.75
N GLY A 401 -3.50 10.32 26.04
CA GLY A 401 -3.79 9.39 27.12
C GLY A 401 -3.24 7.98 26.86
N GLY A 402 -2.38 7.47 27.73
CA GLY A 402 -1.98 6.05 27.70
C GLY A 402 -1.31 5.58 26.40
N TYR A 403 -0.84 4.33 26.44
CA TYR A 403 -0.14 3.66 25.34
C TYR A 403 -1.00 3.60 24.06
N GLU A 404 -2.34 3.48 24.17
CA GLU A 404 -3.32 3.57 23.08
C GLU A 404 -3.23 4.86 22.24
N ASN A 405 -2.82 5.99 22.83
CA ASN A 405 -2.61 7.26 22.12
C ASN A 405 -1.13 7.55 21.81
N SER A 406 -0.24 6.56 21.95
CA SER A 406 1.16 6.72 21.54
C SER A 406 1.21 7.15 20.07
N PRO A 407 1.85 8.29 19.74
CA PRO A 407 1.82 8.85 18.40
C PRO A 407 2.62 8.04 17.36
N ASN A 408 3.16 6.87 17.73
CA ASN A 408 4.20 6.13 17.01
C ASN A 408 3.88 4.66 16.74
N ARG A 409 2.60 4.28 16.74
CA ARG A 409 2.14 2.89 16.48
C ARG A 409 2.60 2.32 15.14
N PHE A 410 2.88 3.18 14.16
CA PHE A 410 3.51 2.77 12.91
C PHE A 410 4.81 1.95 13.11
N PHE A 411 5.65 2.33 14.07
CA PHE A 411 6.94 1.66 14.29
C PHE A 411 6.79 0.30 14.97
N ASP A 412 5.68 0.07 15.68
CA ASP A 412 5.32 -1.23 16.26
C ASP A 412 5.09 -2.30 15.16
N CYS A 413 4.91 -1.90 13.90
CA CYS A 413 4.78 -2.81 12.76
C CYS A 413 6.13 -3.27 12.16
N ILE A 414 7.28 -2.79 12.64
CA ILE A 414 8.59 -3.17 12.09
C ILE A 414 9.24 -4.22 12.98
N TRP A 415 9.43 -5.43 12.46
CA TRP A 415 9.90 -6.58 13.24
C TRP A 415 11.15 -7.19 12.61
N VAL A 416 12.16 -7.47 13.44
CA VAL A 416 13.33 -8.28 13.12
C VAL A 416 13.16 -9.60 13.84
N LEU A 417 13.14 -10.69 13.09
CA LEU A 417 12.86 -12.03 13.61
C LEU A 417 14.06 -12.95 13.45
N ALA A 418 14.16 -13.94 14.33
CA ALA A 418 15.03 -15.08 14.13
C ALA A 418 14.27 -16.17 13.39
N ASP A 419 14.72 -16.48 12.17
CA ASP A 419 13.97 -17.35 11.27
C ASP A 419 13.67 -18.72 11.90
N GLU A 420 12.40 -19.09 11.90
CA GLU A 420 11.78 -20.32 12.47
C GLU A 420 12.10 -20.70 13.94
N ARG A 421 13.04 -20.02 14.62
CA ARG A 421 13.60 -20.42 15.93
C ARG A 421 12.62 -20.25 17.10
N HIS A 422 11.78 -19.22 17.05
CA HIS A 422 10.86 -18.85 18.15
C HIS A 422 9.39 -18.92 17.73
N LYS A 423 8.99 -19.97 17.01
CA LYS A 423 7.66 -20.06 16.40
C LYS A 423 6.50 -19.95 17.41
N ALA A 424 6.64 -20.54 18.60
CA ALA A 424 5.56 -20.53 19.60
C ALA A 424 5.44 -19.14 20.24
N LEU A 425 6.56 -18.54 20.65
CA LEU A 425 6.59 -17.16 21.14
C LEU A 425 6.14 -16.15 20.09
N HIS A 426 6.48 -16.37 18.83
CA HIS A 426 6.05 -15.48 17.76
C HIS A 426 4.53 -15.50 17.64
N VAL A 427 3.88 -16.67 17.64
CA VAL A 427 2.40 -16.76 17.62
C VAL A 427 1.79 -15.98 18.78
N GLU A 428 2.29 -16.20 20.00
CA GLU A 428 1.81 -15.50 21.19
C GLU A 428 2.00 -13.98 21.08
N ALA A 429 3.16 -13.54 20.61
CA ALA A 429 3.46 -12.13 20.40
C ALA A 429 2.56 -11.49 19.32
N VAL A 430 2.18 -12.26 18.28
CA VAL A 430 1.22 -11.78 17.27
C VAL A 430 -0.16 -11.61 17.89
N GLU A 431 -0.60 -12.55 18.73
CA GLU A 431 -1.89 -12.48 19.41
C GLU A 431 -1.93 -11.27 20.36
N GLY A 432 -0.88 -11.07 21.15
CA GLY A 432 -0.73 -9.88 22.00
C GLY A 432 -0.71 -8.57 21.21
N PHE A 433 0.05 -8.51 20.11
CA PHE A 433 0.07 -7.35 19.22
C PHE A 433 -1.30 -7.07 18.60
N ASN A 434 -2.00 -8.09 18.11
CA ASN A 434 -3.33 -7.92 17.51
C ASN A 434 -4.36 -7.48 18.55
N ALA A 435 -4.30 -8.00 19.78
CA ALA A 435 -5.15 -7.55 20.87
C ALA A 435 -4.92 -6.06 21.18
N ASP A 436 -3.66 -5.62 21.26
CA ASP A 436 -3.29 -4.20 21.40
C ASP A 436 -3.83 -3.34 20.23
N LEU A 437 -3.78 -3.88 19.01
CA LEU A 437 -4.26 -3.20 17.81
C LEU A 437 -5.79 -3.11 17.71
N GLU A 438 -6.54 -4.11 18.18
CA GLU A 438 -8.01 -4.10 18.19
C GLU A 438 -8.58 -2.95 19.03
N GLU A 439 -7.82 -2.49 20.03
CA GLU A 439 -8.14 -1.33 20.86
C GLU A 439 -7.75 0.02 20.22
N CYS A 440 -6.98 -0.01 19.13
CA CYS A 440 -6.48 1.17 18.43
C CYS A 440 -7.29 1.48 17.16
N ALA A 441 -7.61 2.76 16.94
CA ALA A 441 -8.37 3.17 15.76
C ALA A 441 -7.54 3.12 14.45
N ASP A 442 -6.24 3.43 14.49
CA ASP A 442 -5.37 3.52 13.32
C ASP A 442 -3.89 3.26 13.69
N VAL A 443 -3.20 2.40 12.93
CA VAL A 443 -1.76 2.09 13.13
C VAL A 443 -0.88 3.07 12.35
N THR A 444 -0.70 4.26 12.92
CA THR A 444 -0.09 5.39 12.21
C THR A 444 0.91 6.17 13.05
N VAL A 445 1.74 6.95 12.36
CA VAL A 445 2.49 8.08 12.94
C VAL A 445 2.12 9.35 12.19
N LYS A 446 1.94 10.43 12.95
CA LYS A 446 1.58 11.76 12.44
C LYS A 446 2.80 12.67 12.45
N LEU A 447 3.14 13.21 11.28
CA LEU A 447 4.28 14.10 11.09
C LEU A 447 3.80 15.49 10.68
N PRO A 448 4.24 16.56 11.37
CA PRO A 448 3.69 17.90 11.18
C PRO A 448 4.11 18.54 9.84
N LEU A 449 3.15 19.19 9.17
CA LEU A 449 3.37 20.01 7.97
C LEU A 449 2.99 21.49 8.18
N ASN A 450 2.73 21.91 9.43
CA ASN A 450 2.19 23.24 9.73
C ASN A 450 3.13 24.40 9.37
N THR A 451 4.44 24.19 9.45
CA THR A 451 5.46 25.22 9.15
C THR A 451 6.70 24.57 8.54
N GLY A 452 7.46 25.31 7.74
CA GLY A 452 8.73 24.80 7.19
C GLY A 452 9.76 24.41 8.26
N VAL A 453 9.75 25.07 9.42
CA VAL A 453 10.62 24.73 10.55
C VAL A 453 10.29 23.34 11.11
N LEU A 454 9.00 23.06 11.36
CA LEU A 454 8.58 21.74 11.84
C LEU A 454 8.84 20.64 10.81
N VAL A 455 8.61 20.92 9.52
CA VAL A 455 8.93 19.96 8.46
C VAL A 455 10.43 19.66 8.46
N ALA A 456 11.29 20.68 8.51
CA ALA A 456 12.74 20.51 8.47
C ALA A 456 13.33 19.87 9.73
N GLN A 457 12.73 20.08 10.91
CA GLN A 457 13.27 19.62 12.20
C GLN A 457 12.65 18.30 12.68
N VAL A 458 11.46 17.94 12.21
CA VAL A 458 10.71 16.76 12.69
C VAL A 458 10.41 15.81 11.55
N THR A 459 9.63 16.26 10.56
CA THR A 459 9.14 15.38 9.48
C THR A 459 10.26 14.83 8.61
N VAL A 460 11.17 15.69 8.12
CA VAL A 460 12.30 15.26 7.29
C VAL A 460 13.24 14.33 8.05
N PRO A 461 13.73 14.68 9.27
CA PRO A 461 14.62 13.79 10.01
C PRO A 461 13.99 12.43 10.33
N ILE A 462 12.70 12.37 10.67
CA ILE A 462 12.02 11.08 10.93
C ILE A 462 11.95 10.26 9.62
N MET A 463 11.53 10.87 8.51
CA MET A 463 11.47 10.19 7.21
C MET A 463 12.83 9.65 6.76
N GLU A 464 13.89 10.44 6.88
CA GLU A 464 15.25 10.03 6.53
C GLU A 464 15.76 8.91 7.44
N ARG A 465 15.49 8.97 8.74
CA ARG A 465 15.85 7.91 9.70
C ARG A 465 15.08 6.62 9.39
N THR A 466 13.79 6.71 9.09
CA THR A 466 12.95 5.56 8.70
C THR A 466 13.49 4.90 7.43
N SER A 467 13.71 5.68 6.37
CA SER A 467 14.23 5.17 5.11
C SER A 467 15.60 4.52 5.28
N GLN A 468 16.52 5.17 5.99
CA GLN A 468 17.86 4.63 6.25
C GLN A 468 17.80 3.34 7.10
N CYS A 469 16.95 3.28 8.12
CA CYS A 469 16.81 2.10 8.96
C CYS A 469 16.30 0.90 8.16
N LEU A 470 15.23 1.07 7.38
CA LEU A 470 14.66 0.01 6.57
C LEU A 470 15.61 -0.48 5.48
N GLU A 471 16.37 0.42 4.86
CA GLU A 471 17.44 0.07 3.92
C GLU A 471 18.53 -0.78 4.62
N LEU A 472 19.01 -0.36 5.78
CA LEU A 472 20.04 -1.08 6.53
C LEU A 472 19.56 -2.45 6.99
N LEU A 473 18.33 -2.56 7.52
CA LEU A 473 17.73 -3.84 7.90
C LEU A 473 17.63 -4.79 6.70
N ARG A 474 17.23 -4.26 5.53
CA ARG A 474 17.18 -5.05 4.30
C ARG A 474 18.57 -5.53 3.87
N ARG A 475 19.58 -4.67 3.93
CA ARG A 475 20.97 -5.02 3.60
C ARG A 475 21.56 -6.04 4.58
N ILE A 476 21.21 -5.97 5.87
CA ILE A 476 21.57 -6.97 6.88
C ILE A 476 20.97 -8.32 6.50
N GLN A 477 19.66 -8.36 6.26
CA GLN A 477 18.94 -9.57 5.83
C GLN A 477 19.57 -10.20 4.59
N LEU A 478 19.78 -9.41 3.53
CA LEU A 478 20.37 -9.90 2.28
C LEU A 478 21.80 -10.42 2.45
N SER A 479 22.59 -9.80 3.33
CA SER A 479 23.97 -10.22 3.60
C SER A 479 24.06 -11.56 4.34
N LEU A 480 23.03 -11.91 5.10
CA LEU A 480 22.89 -13.20 5.77
C LEU A 480 22.48 -14.30 4.78
N GLU A 481 21.57 -14.01 3.84
CA GLU A 481 21.13 -14.95 2.80
C GLU A 481 22.25 -15.29 1.79
N VAL A 482 22.97 -14.26 1.29
CA VAL A 482 24.06 -14.42 0.32
C VAL A 482 25.14 -13.34 0.55
N PRO A 483 26.40 -13.70 0.91
CA PRO A 483 27.45 -12.72 1.22
C PRO A 483 27.79 -11.71 0.11
N ALA A 484 27.49 -12.04 -1.15
CA ALA A 484 27.70 -11.16 -2.30
C ALA A 484 26.65 -10.05 -2.45
N ASN A 485 25.51 -10.16 -1.77
CA ASN A 485 24.41 -9.18 -1.86
C ASN A 485 24.64 -7.92 -1.00
N ALA A 486 25.69 -7.88 -0.17
CA ALA A 486 26.03 -6.73 0.68
C ALA A 486 26.36 -5.42 -0.08
N GLN A 487 26.52 -5.49 -1.41
CA GLN A 487 26.91 -4.38 -2.30
C GLN A 487 25.77 -3.86 -3.20
N GLN A 488 24.57 -4.44 -3.11
CA GLN A 488 23.36 -3.95 -3.79
C GLN A 488 22.47 -3.22 -2.79
#